data_AF-A0A6I9N153-F1
#
_entry.id   AF-A0A6I9N153-F1
#
_cell.length_a   1.000
_cell.length_b   1.000
_cell.length_c   1.000
_cell.angle_alpha   90.00
_cell.angle_beta   90.00
_cell.angle_gamma   90.00
#
_symmetry.space_group_name_H-M   'P 1'
#
loop_
_entity.id
_entity.type
_entity.pdbx_description
1 polymer ?
#
loop_
_entity_poly.entity_id
_entity_poly.type
_entity_poly.pdbx_seq_one_letter_code
_entity_poly.pdbx_strand_id
1 'polypeptide(L)'
;NWGGICSQQTTLRNGKKSTLNTGLVTIQNYGQFLPPRHVQQTFAHELGHSLGSPHDEGSNCGNLGSSGGKGRFLMFPHATDEVRENNEKFSPCSVKHIAKILTLKKDDCFVVSDQPICGNDCGGRRGV
;
A
#
# COMPACT_ATOMS: atom_id res chain seq x y z
N ASN A 1 -12.64 0.05 14.32
CA ASN A 1 -12.44 0.21 12.87
C ASN A 1 -11.92 1.61 12.54
N TRP A 2 -10.73 2.00 13.05
CA TRP A 2 -10.15 3.32 12.78
C TRP A 2 -9.06 3.17 11.70
N GLY A 3 -9.17 3.94 10.61
CA GLY A 3 -8.14 4.03 9.58
C GLY A 3 -8.11 2.91 8.54
N GLY A 4 -7.49 3.21 7.40
CA GLY A 4 -7.35 2.33 6.25
C GLY A 4 -8.61 2.27 5.38
N ILE A 5 -8.69 1.24 4.54
CA ILE A 5 -9.81 1.06 3.59
C ILE A 5 -11.18 1.15 4.28
N CYS A 6 -12.16 1.64 3.50
CA CYS A 6 -13.56 1.78 3.89
C CYS A 6 -13.84 2.53 5.21
N SER A 7 -12.88 3.33 5.70
CA SER A 7 -13.09 4.10 6.93
C SER A 7 -13.96 5.32 6.67
N GLN A 8 -15.07 5.42 7.38
CA GLN A 8 -15.96 6.59 7.36
C GLN A 8 -15.37 7.78 8.14
N GLN A 9 -16.01 8.94 7.99
CA GLN A 9 -15.66 10.14 8.74
C GLN A 9 -15.82 9.88 10.25
N THR A 10 -14.82 10.30 11.03
CA THR A 10 -14.78 10.16 12.49
C THR A 10 -14.39 11.48 13.13
N THR A 11 -14.64 11.61 14.44
CA THR A 11 -14.20 12.75 15.25
C THR A 11 -12.94 12.35 16.01
N LEU A 12 -11.83 13.02 15.72
CA LEU A 12 -10.57 12.83 16.43
C LEU A 12 -10.66 13.34 17.88
N ARG A 13 -9.70 12.96 18.73
CA ARG A 13 -9.66 13.36 20.15
C ARG A 13 -9.70 14.88 20.38
N ASN A 14 -9.24 15.67 19.41
CA ASN A 14 -9.25 17.14 19.44
C ASN A 14 -10.56 17.76 18.89
N GLY A 15 -11.61 16.97 18.67
CA GLY A 15 -12.90 17.43 18.15
C GLY A 15 -12.93 17.64 16.62
N LYS A 16 -11.80 17.47 15.92
CA LYS A 16 -11.74 17.63 14.47
C LYS A 16 -12.41 16.45 13.76
N LYS A 17 -13.35 16.75 12.85
CA LYS A 17 -13.88 15.76 11.91
C LYS A 17 -12.84 15.42 10.85
N SER A 18 -12.54 14.14 10.68
CA SER A 18 -11.49 13.65 9.77
C SER A 18 -11.89 12.32 9.14
N THR A 19 -11.38 12.03 7.95
CA THR A 19 -11.47 10.72 7.29
C THR A 19 -10.10 10.07 7.29
N LEU A 20 -10.02 8.80 7.69
CA LEU A 20 -8.75 8.08 7.91
C LEU A 20 -8.47 7.00 6.84
N ASN A 21 -9.14 7.10 5.70
CA ASN A 21 -8.91 6.30 4.49
C ASN A 21 -8.01 7.03 3.48
N THR A 22 -7.02 7.77 3.98
CA THR A 22 -6.12 8.65 3.22
C THR A 22 -4.67 8.20 3.37
N GLY A 23 -3.86 8.40 2.34
CA GLY A 23 -2.41 8.19 2.36
C GLY A 23 -1.67 9.30 1.60
N LEU A 24 -0.36 9.39 1.78
CA LEU A 24 0.50 10.38 1.12
C LEU A 24 1.76 9.69 0.60
N VAL A 25 2.15 10.03 -0.62
CA VAL A 25 3.43 9.62 -1.22
C VAL A 25 4.12 10.85 -1.76
N THR A 26 5.44 10.92 -1.59
CA THR A 26 6.29 11.92 -2.24
C THR A 26 7.09 11.27 -3.38
N ILE A 27 7.29 12.02 -4.46
CA ILE A 27 8.14 11.60 -5.59
C ILE A 27 9.57 12.13 -5.48
N GLN A 28 9.87 12.89 -4.42
CA GLN A 28 11.16 13.51 -4.19
C GLN A 28 11.70 13.10 -2.82
N ASN A 29 12.98 12.75 -2.77
CA ASN A 29 13.72 12.46 -1.54
C ASN A 29 15.09 13.14 -1.58
N TYR A 30 15.53 13.75 -0.48
CA TYR A 30 16.79 14.51 -0.42
C TYR A 30 17.00 15.52 -1.57
N GLY A 31 15.92 16.19 -1.99
CA GLY A 31 15.95 17.15 -3.09
C GLY A 31 16.00 16.54 -4.50
N GLN A 32 16.05 15.21 -4.63
CA GLN A 32 16.13 14.50 -5.92
C GLN A 32 14.85 13.75 -6.24
N PHE A 33 14.45 13.73 -7.51
CA PHE A 33 13.31 12.94 -7.96
C PHE A 33 13.65 11.45 -7.96
N LEU A 34 12.74 10.65 -7.42
CA LEU A 34 12.86 9.20 -7.39
C LEU A 34 12.50 8.60 -8.76
N PRO A 35 13.18 7.52 -9.20
CA PRO A 35 12.76 6.78 -10.38
C PRO A 35 11.33 6.24 -10.24
N PRO A 36 10.52 6.16 -11.32
CA PRO A 36 9.13 5.73 -11.27
C PRO A 36 8.90 4.40 -10.53
N ARG A 37 9.83 3.45 -10.67
CA ARG A 37 9.75 2.15 -9.98
C ARG A 37 9.80 2.28 -8.46
N HIS A 38 10.63 3.18 -7.92
CA HIS A 38 10.68 3.43 -6.47
C HIS A 38 9.41 4.12 -5.99
N VAL A 39 8.88 5.07 -6.76
CA VAL A 39 7.60 5.72 -6.44
C VAL A 39 6.45 4.72 -6.39
N GLN A 40 6.39 3.79 -7.36
CA GLN A 40 5.38 2.72 -7.39
C GLN A 40 5.47 1.82 -6.16
N GLN A 41 6.67 1.50 -5.69
CA GLN A 41 6.88 0.70 -4.49
C GLN A 41 6.49 1.44 -3.22
N THR A 42 6.88 2.70 -3.08
CA THR A 42 6.44 3.54 -1.96
C THR A 42 4.92 3.63 -1.94
N PHE A 43 4.29 3.85 -3.11
CA PHE A 43 2.84 3.85 -3.20
C PHE A 43 2.22 2.51 -2.80
N ALA A 44 2.77 1.39 -3.25
CA ALA A 44 2.29 0.06 -2.88
C ALA A 44 2.50 -0.24 -1.38
N HIS A 45 3.58 0.25 -0.77
CA HIS A 45 3.85 0.15 0.67
C HIS A 45 2.79 0.89 1.50
N GLU A 46 2.51 2.15 1.16
CA GLU A 46 1.48 2.94 1.85
C GLU A 46 0.06 2.37 1.64
N LEU A 47 -0.21 1.81 0.45
CA LEU A 47 -1.45 1.09 0.20
C LEU A 47 -1.53 -0.20 1.04
N GLY A 48 -0.40 -0.89 1.24
CA GLY A 48 -0.28 -2.05 2.13
C GLY A 48 -0.66 -1.70 3.58
N HIS A 49 -0.24 -0.54 4.08
CA HIS A 49 -0.71 -0.02 5.37
C HIS A 49 -2.21 0.28 5.38
N SER A 50 -2.75 0.86 4.30
CA SER A 50 -4.19 1.12 4.17
C SER A 50 -5.03 -0.17 4.16
N LEU A 51 -4.47 -1.26 3.64
CA LEU A 51 -5.01 -2.62 3.71
C LEU A 51 -4.78 -3.31 5.06
N GLY A 52 -4.05 -2.65 5.98
CA GLY A 52 -3.85 -3.07 7.36
C GLY A 52 -2.66 -3.99 7.62
N SER A 53 -1.71 -4.06 6.70
CA SER A 53 -0.42 -4.68 6.98
C SER A 53 0.43 -3.77 7.87
N PRO A 54 0.98 -4.27 9.00
CA PRO A 54 2.10 -3.62 9.67
C PRO A 54 3.39 -3.79 8.85
N HIS A 55 4.48 -3.20 9.34
CA HIS A 55 5.81 -3.50 8.82
C HIS A 55 6.18 -4.96 9.07
N ASP A 56 6.98 -5.53 8.17
CA ASP A 56 7.56 -6.85 8.33
C ASP A 56 8.68 -6.79 9.37
N GLU A 57 8.35 -7.15 10.62
CA GLU A 57 9.28 -7.24 11.75
C GLU A 57 9.38 -8.69 12.24
N GLY A 58 10.59 -9.12 12.63
CA GLY A 58 10.82 -10.44 13.21
C GLY A 58 11.10 -11.57 12.20
N SER A 59 11.62 -12.69 12.71
CA SER A 59 11.98 -13.87 11.91
C SER A 59 10.78 -14.69 11.44
N ASN A 60 9.62 -14.52 12.09
CA ASN A 60 8.35 -15.16 11.77
C ASN A 60 7.75 -14.70 10.43
N CYS A 61 8.24 -13.59 9.87
CA CYS A 61 7.81 -13.05 8.56
C CYS A 61 8.67 -13.52 7.39
N GLY A 62 9.34 -14.68 7.52
CA GLY A 62 10.01 -15.38 6.43
C GLY A 62 11.37 -14.79 6.09
N ASN A 63 12.33 -14.87 7.03
CA ASN A 63 13.71 -14.34 6.91
C ASN A 63 13.78 -12.91 6.32
N LEU A 64 12.67 -12.17 6.39
CA LEU A 64 12.45 -10.86 5.77
C LEU A 64 12.84 -10.82 4.28
N GLY A 65 12.81 -11.96 3.57
CA GLY A 65 13.26 -12.06 2.17
C GLY A 65 14.78 -12.06 1.96
N SER A 66 15.59 -12.00 3.01
CA SER A 66 17.06 -11.94 2.92
C SER A 66 17.72 -13.25 2.44
N SER A 67 16.96 -14.34 2.31
CA SER A 67 17.47 -15.62 1.82
C SER A 67 17.68 -15.58 0.30
N GLY A 68 18.90 -15.93 -0.13
CA GLY A 68 19.22 -16.13 -1.56
C GLY A 68 19.31 -14.84 -2.38
N GLY A 69 19.56 -13.68 -1.76
CA GLY A 69 19.81 -12.42 -2.47
C GLY A 69 18.58 -11.74 -3.06
N LYS A 70 17.37 -12.30 -2.87
CA LYS A 70 16.10 -11.82 -3.45
C LYS A 70 15.58 -10.49 -2.91
N GLY A 71 16.24 -9.93 -1.90
CA GLY A 71 15.89 -8.64 -1.29
C GLY A 71 14.74 -8.74 -0.29
N ARG A 72 14.41 -7.61 0.35
CA ARG A 72 13.36 -7.54 1.36
C ARG A 72 11.96 -7.51 0.74
N PHE A 73 10.95 -7.91 1.49
CA PHE A 73 9.55 -7.81 1.06
C PHE A 73 9.05 -6.35 1.09
N LEU A 74 7.95 -6.08 0.40
CA LEU A 74 7.39 -4.74 0.19
C LEU A 74 7.13 -3.97 1.50
N MET A 75 6.73 -4.65 2.58
CA MET A 75 6.39 -4.01 3.86
C MET A 75 7.58 -3.90 4.82
N PHE A 76 8.81 -4.07 4.34
CA PHE A 76 10.00 -3.81 5.14
C PHE A 76 10.09 -2.30 5.51
N PRO A 77 10.40 -1.95 6.78
CA PRO A 77 10.30 -0.57 7.27
C PRO A 77 11.35 0.40 6.70
N HIS A 78 12.36 -0.10 5.98
CA HIS A 78 13.42 0.72 5.41
C HIS A 78 13.40 0.66 3.88
N ALA A 79 13.63 1.82 3.26
CA ALA A 79 13.80 1.91 1.82
C ALA A 79 14.99 1.05 1.37
N THR A 80 14.84 0.45 0.19
CA THR A 80 15.89 -0.35 -0.44
C THR A 80 16.47 0.41 -1.62
N ASP A 81 17.80 0.48 -1.69
CA ASP A 81 18.51 1.15 -2.80
C ASP A 81 18.38 0.39 -4.12
N GLU A 82 18.27 -0.94 -4.04
CA GLU A 82 18.08 -1.83 -5.18
C GLU A 82 16.73 -2.51 -5.12
N VAL A 83 15.99 -2.43 -6.22
CA VAL A 83 14.73 -3.15 -6.39
C VAL A 83 14.98 -4.57 -6.87
N ARG A 84 14.70 -5.54 -6.00
CA ARG A 84 14.84 -6.98 -6.23
C ARG A 84 13.49 -7.69 -6.23
N GLU A 85 13.52 -9.00 -6.49
CA GLU A 85 12.32 -9.83 -6.69
C GLU A 85 11.27 -9.72 -5.57
N ASN A 86 11.69 -9.68 -4.31
CA ASN A 86 10.75 -9.63 -3.18
C ASN A 86 10.17 -8.23 -2.94
N ASN A 87 10.80 -7.17 -3.45
CA ASN A 87 10.34 -5.81 -3.22
C ASN A 87 9.03 -5.48 -3.96
N GLU A 88 8.54 -6.39 -4.80
CA GLU A 88 7.25 -6.32 -5.50
C GLU A 88 6.24 -7.33 -4.92
N LYS A 89 6.57 -7.98 -3.79
CA LYS A 89 5.76 -9.03 -3.15
C LYS A 89 5.49 -8.70 -1.70
N PHE A 90 4.29 -9.04 -1.24
CA PHE A 90 3.96 -9.07 0.18
C PHE A 90 4.58 -10.30 0.85
N SER A 91 5.02 -10.15 2.10
CA SER A 91 5.48 -11.28 2.90
C SER A 91 4.28 -12.15 3.33
N PRO A 92 4.52 -13.39 3.79
CA PRO A 92 3.46 -14.20 4.40
C PRO A 92 2.76 -13.52 5.59
N CYS A 93 3.47 -12.68 6.35
CA CYS A 93 2.87 -11.88 7.43
C CYS A 93 1.93 -10.82 6.88
N SER A 94 2.39 -10.02 5.90
CA SER A 94 1.59 -8.97 5.31
C SER A 94 0.31 -9.53 4.70
N VAL A 95 0.42 -10.65 3.95
CA VAL A 95 -0.75 -11.34 3.36
C VAL A 95 -1.75 -11.76 4.42
N LYS A 96 -1.30 -12.33 5.55
CA LYS A 96 -2.19 -12.74 6.65
C LYS A 96 -2.95 -11.55 7.25
N HIS A 97 -2.28 -10.42 7.45
CA HIS A 97 -2.92 -9.22 8.00
C HIS A 97 -3.91 -8.60 7.01
N ILE A 98 -3.51 -8.46 5.74
CA ILE A 98 -4.37 -7.92 4.68
C ILE A 98 -5.62 -8.79 4.51
N ALA A 99 -5.47 -10.12 4.45
CA ALA A 99 -6.59 -11.05 4.32
C ALA A 99 -7.61 -10.85 5.46
N LYS A 100 -7.14 -10.70 6.71
CA LYS A 100 -8.03 -10.45 7.85
C LYS A 100 -8.83 -9.16 7.69
N ILE A 101 -8.20 -8.09 7.22
CA ILE A 101 -8.87 -6.79 7.05
C ILE A 101 -9.84 -6.82 5.88
N LEU A 102 -9.49 -7.46 4.77
CA LEU A 102 -10.38 -7.61 3.62
C LEU A 102 -11.66 -8.39 4.00
N THR A 103 -11.54 -9.46 4.79
CA THR A 103 -12.72 -10.19 5.30
C THR A 103 -13.64 -9.31 6.16
N LEU A 104 -13.10 -8.30 6.84
CA LEU A 104 -13.86 -7.44 7.74
C LEU A 104 -14.45 -6.21 7.08
N LYS A 105 -13.82 -5.70 6.00
CA LYS A 105 -14.12 -4.35 5.48
C LYS A 105 -14.48 -4.30 4.00
N LYS A 106 -14.16 -5.33 3.20
CA LYS A 106 -14.33 -5.23 1.74
C LYS A 106 -15.78 -4.90 1.37
N ASP A 107 -16.75 -5.48 2.06
CA ASP A 107 -18.17 -5.34 1.75
C ASP A 107 -18.73 -3.95 2.11
N ASP A 108 -17.98 -3.13 2.85
CA ASP A 108 -18.38 -1.77 3.21
C ASP A 108 -18.22 -0.79 2.04
N CYS A 109 -17.29 -1.04 1.10
CA CYS A 109 -17.00 -0.06 0.04
C CYS A 109 -16.41 -0.62 -1.27
N PHE A 110 -16.07 -1.90 -1.37
CA PHE A 110 -15.53 -2.46 -2.61
C PHE A 110 -16.66 -2.68 -3.61
N VAL A 111 -16.33 -2.54 -4.88
CA VAL A 111 -17.25 -2.76 -6.01
C VAL A 111 -16.80 -3.99 -6.80
N VAL A 112 -17.71 -4.52 -7.61
CA VAL A 112 -17.40 -5.62 -8.54
C VAL A 112 -16.34 -5.16 -9.55
N SER A 113 -15.44 -6.05 -9.94
CA SER A 113 -14.40 -5.75 -10.94
C SER A 113 -15.00 -5.48 -12.33
N ASP A 114 -14.16 -4.96 -13.23
CA ASP A 114 -14.45 -4.84 -14.67
C ASP A 114 -15.63 -3.91 -15.02
N GLN A 115 -15.89 -2.93 -14.14
CA GLN A 115 -16.81 -1.83 -14.38
C GLN A 115 -16.01 -0.52 -14.56
N PRO A 116 -15.45 -0.26 -15.76
CA PRO A 116 -14.67 0.94 -16.01
C PRO A 116 -15.53 2.20 -15.85
N ILE A 117 -14.96 3.21 -15.17
CA ILE A 117 -15.65 4.47 -14.89
C ILE A 117 -15.26 5.49 -15.98
N CYS A 118 -16.26 6.05 -16.66
CA CYS A 118 -16.05 7.18 -17.57
C CYS A 118 -15.72 8.45 -16.78
N GLY A 119 -14.71 9.21 -17.22
CA GLY A 119 -14.31 10.48 -16.62
C GLY A 119 -13.05 10.44 -15.75
N ASN A 120 -12.35 9.30 -15.67
CA ASN A 120 -11.08 9.16 -14.94
C ASN A 120 -9.80 9.37 -15.80
N ASP A 121 -9.96 9.77 -17.07
CA ASP A 121 -8.88 10.08 -18.03
C ASP A 121 -7.80 8.99 -18.21
N CYS A 122 -8.14 7.73 -17.88
CA CYS A 122 -7.23 6.57 -18.03
C CYS A 122 -7.43 5.82 -19.36
N GLY A 123 -8.49 6.14 -20.11
CA GLY A 123 -8.70 5.65 -21.46
C GLY A 123 -7.91 6.53 -22.42
N GLY A 124 -6.78 6.03 -22.94
CA GLY A 124 -5.93 6.79 -23.87
C GLY A 124 -6.77 7.46 -24.97
N ARG A 125 -6.46 8.72 -25.28
CA ARG A 125 -6.97 9.38 -26.48
C ARG A 125 -6.64 8.44 -27.65
N ARG A 126 -7.62 7.76 -28.23
CA ARG A 126 -7.45 7.22 -29.58
C ARG A 126 -7.05 8.41 -30.43
N GLY A 127 -5.83 8.37 -30.97
CA GLY A 127 -5.30 9.44 -31.80
C GLY A 127 -6.33 9.85 -32.83
N VAL A 128 -6.63 11.14 -32.87
CA VAL A 128 -7.19 11.80 -34.04
C VAL A 128 -6.00 12.16 -34.92
#